data_AF-A0A432WC99-F1
#
_entry.id   AF-A0A432WC99-F1
#
_cell.length_a   1.000
_cell.length_b   1.000
_cell.length_c   1.000
_cell.angle_alpha   90.00
_cell.angle_beta   90.00
_cell.angle_gamma   90.00
#
_symmetry.space_group_name_H-M   'P 1'
#
loop_
_entity.id
_entity.type
_entity.pdbx_description
1 polymer ?
#
loop_
_entity_poly.entity_id
_entity_poly.type
_entity_poly.pdbx_seq_one_letter_code
_entity_poly.pdbx_strand_id
1 'polypeptide(L)'
;MAQTWVSRNYVVELERQCIEGDVACDAYEVVFTDKKRGTRSTMYGRTLHTVCAHPGARCGLMGYQFSDAELRYRLYENGTLEIYDRGNRMLESERGDWHSRPPRVRRL
;
A
#
# COMPACT_ATOMS: atom_id res chain seq x y z
N MET A 1 0.91 -13.53 -5.99
CA MET A 1 0.04 -13.61 -4.79
C MET A 1 -0.55 -12.22 -4.56
N ALA A 2 -1.85 -12.13 -4.30
CA ALA A 2 -2.53 -10.87 -4.03
C ALA A 2 -2.85 -10.76 -2.54
N GLN A 3 -2.59 -9.60 -1.93
CA GLN A 3 -2.94 -9.30 -0.54
C GLN A 3 -3.95 -8.15 -0.53
N THR A 4 -4.89 -8.18 0.41
CA THR A 4 -5.88 -7.12 0.51
C THR A 4 -5.90 -6.55 1.92
N TRP A 5 -5.81 -5.24 2.04
CA TRP A 5 -6.04 -4.53 3.29
C TRP A 5 -7.38 -3.82 3.22
N VAL A 6 -8.17 -3.92 4.29
CA VAL A 6 -9.50 -3.34 4.36
C VAL A 6 -9.65 -2.57 5.66
N SER A 7 -10.19 -1.36 5.55
CA SER A 7 -10.55 -0.54 6.70
C SER A 7 -11.97 -0.01 6.56
N ARG A 8 -12.36 0.91 7.44
CA ARG A 8 -13.69 1.54 7.39
C ARG A 8 -13.90 2.27 6.07
N ASN A 9 -12.93 3.09 5.68
CA ASN A 9 -13.05 4.02 4.57
C ASN A 9 -12.30 3.60 3.31
N TYR A 10 -11.43 2.59 3.39
CA TYR A 10 -10.51 2.26 2.31
C TYR A 10 -10.42 0.76 2.04
N VAL A 11 -10.02 0.42 0.80
CA VAL A 11 -9.55 -0.92 0.42
C VAL A 11 -8.28 -0.74 -0.40
N VAL A 12 -7.25 -1.54 -0.07
CA VAL A 12 -6.01 -1.59 -0.83
C VAL A 12 -5.77 -3.03 -1.27
N GLU A 13 -5.78 -3.27 -2.57
CA GLU A 13 -5.43 -4.55 -3.16
C GLU A 13 -4.00 -4.44 -3.71
N LEU A 14 -3.10 -5.29 -3.22
CA LEU A 14 -1.70 -5.34 -3.61
C LEU A 14 -1.47 -6.58 -4.46
N GLU A 15 -1.12 -6.39 -5.72
CA GLU A 15 -0.72 -7.46 -6.61
C GLU A 15 0.76 -7.33 -6.97
N ARG A 16 1.52 -8.39 -6.63
CA ARG A 16 2.95 -8.44 -6.91
C ARG A 16 3.15 -8.68 -8.41
N GLN A 17 3.65 -7.67 -9.12
CA GLN A 17 4.00 -7.76 -10.56
C GLN A 17 5.50 -7.98 -10.79
N CYS A 18 6.18 -8.58 -9.81
CA CYS A 18 7.63 -8.74 -9.88
C CYS A 18 8.02 -9.94 -10.73
N ILE A 19 8.88 -9.67 -11.71
CA ILE A 19 9.55 -10.69 -12.52
C ILE A 19 10.39 -11.57 -11.57
N GLU A 20 10.33 -12.87 -11.80
CA GLU A 20 11.09 -13.85 -11.03
C GLU A 20 12.60 -13.53 -11.12
N GLY A 21 13.28 -13.37 -9.97
CA GLY A 21 14.70 -13.03 -9.90
C GLY A 21 15.04 -11.62 -9.40
N ASP A 22 14.04 -10.74 -9.20
CA ASP A 22 14.28 -9.40 -8.64
C ASP A 22 14.09 -9.36 -7.10
N VAL A 23 15.16 -8.97 -6.41
CA VAL A 23 15.23 -8.91 -4.93
C VAL A 23 14.55 -7.64 -4.40
N ALA A 24 14.53 -6.57 -5.21
CA ALA A 24 13.83 -5.32 -4.91
C ALA A 24 12.56 -5.27 -5.73
N CYS A 25 11.47 -5.81 -5.18
CA CYS A 25 10.18 -5.80 -5.83
C CYS A 25 9.57 -4.38 -5.78
N ASP A 26 10.06 -3.51 -6.66
CA ASP A 26 9.67 -2.11 -6.77
C ASP A 26 8.46 -1.91 -7.70
N ALA A 27 7.83 -3.00 -8.16
CA ALA A 27 6.67 -3.03 -9.05
C ALA A 27 5.50 -3.81 -8.43
N TYR A 28 4.81 -3.20 -7.47
CA TYR A 28 3.48 -3.64 -7.05
C TYR A 28 2.42 -2.86 -7.81
N GLU A 29 1.48 -3.57 -8.42
CA GLU A 29 0.23 -2.94 -8.82
C GLU A 29 -0.64 -2.80 -7.56
N VAL A 30 -1.13 -1.59 -7.34
CA VAL A 30 -1.93 -1.22 -6.18
C VAL A 30 -3.27 -0.72 -6.67
N VAL A 31 -4.34 -1.45 -6.33
CA VAL A 31 -5.69 -0.96 -6.53
C VAL A 31 -6.19 -0.34 -5.23
N PHE A 32 -6.35 0.98 -5.24
CA PHE A 32 -6.83 1.75 -4.10
C PHE A 32 -8.29 2.13 -4.30
N THR A 33 -9.12 1.85 -3.31
CA THR A 33 -10.54 2.21 -3.30
C THR A 33 -10.82 3.14 -2.12
N ASP A 34 -11.32 4.34 -2.40
CA ASP A 34 -11.83 5.28 -1.40
C ASP A 34 -13.36 5.13 -1.32
N LYS A 35 -13.84 4.51 -0.24
CA LYS A 35 -15.27 4.28 -0.01
C LYS A 35 -16.03 5.57 0.30
N LYS A 36 -15.34 6.61 0.81
CA LYS A 36 -15.95 7.90 1.13
C LYS A 36 -16.31 8.66 -0.14
N ARG A 37 -15.45 8.57 -1.15
CA ARG A 37 -15.62 9.25 -2.45
C ARG A 37 -16.19 8.36 -3.54
N GLY A 38 -16.28 7.05 -3.31
CA GLY A 38 -16.71 6.08 -4.30
C GLY A 38 -15.72 5.95 -5.46
N THR A 39 -14.44 6.27 -5.24
CA THR A 39 -13.42 6.25 -6.30
C THR A 39 -12.55 5.01 -6.20
N ARG A 40 -12.04 4.57 -7.37
CA ARG A 40 -11.12 3.44 -7.51
C ARG A 40 -10.00 3.84 -8.47
N SER A 41 -8.76 3.65 -8.03
CA SER A 41 -7.57 4.05 -8.78
C SER A 41 -6.54 2.92 -8.78
N THR A 42 -5.90 2.70 -9.93
CA THR A 42 -4.75 1.79 -10.05
C THR A 42 -3.47 2.62 -10.05
N MET A 43 -2.53 2.24 -9.19
CA MET A 43 -1.24 2.91 -9.00
C MET A 43 -0.11 1.89 -8.97
N TYR A 44 1.11 2.36 -9.18
CA TYR A 44 2.31 1.57 -8.94
C TYR A 44 2.91 1.94 -7.59
N GLY A 45 3.23 0.91 -6.81
CA GLY A 45 3.82 1.02 -5.49
C GLY A 45 5.10 0.23 -5.37
N ARG A 46 5.83 0.51 -4.30
CA ARG A 46 7.06 -0.18 -3.89
C ARG A 46 6.99 -0.59 -2.43
N THR A 47 7.81 -1.55 -2.04
CA THR A 47 7.94 -1.92 -0.63
C THR A 47 8.75 -0.88 0.15
N LEU A 48 8.31 -0.63 1.38
CA LEU A 48 9.06 0.11 2.39
C LEU A 48 9.86 -0.89 3.21
N HIS A 49 11.14 -0.60 3.41
CA HIS A 49 12.02 -1.45 4.20
C HIS A 49 12.69 -0.66 5.33
N THR A 50 12.95 -1.32 6.46
CA THR A 50 13.86 -0.79 7.47
C THR A 50 15.28 -0.75 6.91
N VAL A 51 16.01 0.31 7.25
CA VAL A 51 17.46 0.36 7.04
C VAL A 51 18.10 -0.43 8.18
N CYS A 52 18.96 -1.40 7.85
CA CYS A 52 19.75 -2.12 8.83
C CYS A 52 20.73 -1.18 9.56
N ALA A 53 21.45 -1.69 10.57
CA ALA A 53 22.56 -0.98 11.22
C ALA A 53 23.66 -0.53 10.23
N HIS A 54 23.74 -1.16 9.05
CA HIS A 54 24.60 -0.74 7.95
C HIS A 54 23.85 0.15 6.95
N PRO A 55 24.40 1.32 6.57
CA PRO A 55 23.81 2.18 5.56
C PRO A 55 23.62 1.43 4.24
N GLY A 56 22.40 1.43 3.71
CA GLY A 56 22.07 0.85 2.40
C GLY A 56 21.55 -0.59 2.41
N ALA A 57 21.65 -1.33 3.51
CA ALA A 57 21.07 -2.67 3.62
C ALA A 57 19.58 -2.61 4.05
N ARG A 58 18.70 -3.33 3.34
CA ARG A 58 17.25 -3.44 3.62
C ARG A 58 17.01 -4.69 4.48
N CYS A 59 16.56 -4.55 5.74
CA CYS A 59 16.49 -5.69 6.69
C CYS A 59 15.09 -6.28 6.91
N GLY A 60 14.04 -5.46 6.88
CA GLY A 60 12.67 -5.92 7.14
C GLY A 60 11.67 -5.17 6.29
N LEU A 61 10.65 -5.88 5.80
CA LEU A 61 9.47 -5.23 5.23
C LEU A 61 8.82 -4.41 6.34
N MET A 62 8.50 -3.15 6.05
CA MET A 62 7.71 -2.28 6.94
C MET A 62 6.30 -2.10 6.41
N GLY A 63 6.14 -2.23 5.09
CA GLY A 63 4.90 -1.95 4.41
C GLY A 63 5.11 -1.60 2.94
N TYR A 64 4.22 -0.77 2.43
CA TYR A 64 4.12 -0.41 1.02
C TYR A 64 3.95 1.10 0.90
N GLN A 65 4.58 1.68 -0.11
CA GLN A 65 4.40 3.08 -0.49
C GLN A 65 3.95 3.17 -1.93
N PHE A 66 2.88 3.92 -2.16
CA PHE A 66 2.34 4.24 -3.48
C PHE A 66 1.90 5.70 -3.49
N SER A 67 1.73 6.27 -4.67
CA SER A 67 1.38 7.67 -4.83
C SER A 67 0.63 7.90 -6.12
N ASP A 68 -0.25 8.88 -6.11
CA ASP A 68 -0.80 9.47 -7.33
C ASP A 68 -0.15 10.85 -7.58
N ALA A 69 -0.78 11.66 -8.43
CA ALA A 69 -0.28 12.99 -8.73
C ALA A 69 -0.27 13.89 -7.48
N GLU A 70 -1.22 13.79 -6.56
CA GLU A 70 -1.44 14.75 -5.48
C GLU A 70 -1.06 14.21 -4.09
N LEU A 71 -1.18 12.90 -3.90
CA LEU A 71 -1.12 12.25 -2.59
C LEU A 71 -0.07 11.14 -2.57
N ARG A 72 0.52 10.95 -1.40
CA ARG A 72 1.42 9.84 -1.10
C ARG A 72 0.83 9.00 0.02
N TYR A 73 0.84 7.70 -0.17
CA TYR A 73 0.26 6.72 0.72
C TYR A 73 1.35 5.82 1.30
N ARG A 74 1.23 5.49 2.59
CA ARG A 74 2.05 4.48 3.27
C ARG A 74 1.14 3.50 3.99
N LEU A 75 1.22 2.23 3.61
CA LEU A 75 0.46 1.15 4.23
C LEU A 75 1.43 0.22 4.94
N TYR A 76 1.42 0.21 6.27
CA TYR A 76 2.34 -0.57 7.09
C TYR A 76 1.81 -1.98 7.36
N GLU A 77 2.72 -2.93 7.59
CA GLU A 77 2.36 -4.31 7.94
C GLU A 77 1.53 -4.40 9.22
N ASN A 78 1.68 -3.44 10.14
CA ASN A 78 0.88 -3.37 11.36
C ASN A 78 -0.60 -2.99 11.13
N GLY A 79 -1.01 -2.76 9.88
CA GLY A 79 -2.37 -2.45 9.48
C GLY A 79 -2.71 -0.96 9.46
N THR A 80 -1.73 -0.07 9.59
CA THR A 80 -1.95 1.38 9.51
C THR A 80 -1.75 1.87 8.06
N LEU A 81 -2.71 2.63 7.54
CA LEU A 81 -2.59 3.44 6.33
C LEU A 81 -2.40 4.91 6.73
N GLU A 82 -1.40 5.57 6.17
CA GLU A 82 -1.17 7.01 6.29
C GLU A 82 -1.23 7.67 4.91
N ILE A 83 -1.92 8.81 4.84
CA ILE A 83 -2.09 9.62 3.62
C ILE A 83 -1.42 10.97 3.83
N TYR A 84 -0.59 11.38 2.88
CA TYR A 84 0.17 12.62 2.94
C TYR A 84 -0.09 13.47 1.70
N ASP A 85 -0.03 14.80 1.87
CA ASP A 85 0.08 15.72 0.74
C ASP A 85 1.53 15.76 0.18
N ARG A 86 1.70 16.47 -0.94
CA ARG A 86 3.02 16.71 -1.56
C ARG A 86 4.01 17.43 -0.63
N GLY A 87 3.51 18.21 0.33
CA GLY A 87 4.29 18.92 1.33
C GLY A 87 4.74 18.04 2.50
N ASN A 88 4.50 16.73 2.42
CA ASN A 88 4.87 15.76 3.46
C ASN A 88 4.06 15.93 4.77
N ARG A 89 2.95 16.67 4.73
CA ARG A 89 2.02 16.79 5.86
C ARG A 89 1.03 15.63 5.83
N MET A 90 0.85 14.98 6.97
CA MET A 90 -0.12 13.89 7.12
C MET A 90 -1.53 14.46 7.10
N LEU A 91 -2.36 13.97 6.17
CA LEU A 91 -3.76 14.35 6.03
C LEU A 91 -4.67 13.40 6.80
N GLU A 92 -4.34 12.10 6.80
CA GLU A 92 -5.19 11.07 7.39
C GLU A 92 -4.34 9.86 7.83
N SER A 93 -4.82 9.18 8.88
CA SER A 93 -4.29 7.90 9.34
C SER A 93 -5.47 7.00 9.70
N GLU A 94 -5.49 5.79 9.16
CA GLU A 94 -6.57 4.83 9.40
C GLU A 94 -6.02 3.42 9.63
N ARG A 95 -6.63 2.70 10.56
CA ARG A 95 -6.29 1.31 10.84
C ARG A 95 -7.29 0.36 10.17
N GLY A 96 -6.78 -0.75 9.69
CA GLY A 96 -7.54 -1.80 9.04
C GLY A 96 -6.83 -3.14 9.14
N ASP A 97 -7.43 -4.14 8.52
CA ASP A 97 -7.03 -5.53 8.65
C ASP A 97 -6.55 -6.10 7.32
N TRP A 98 -5.55 -6.97 7.40
CA TRP A 98 -5.04 -7.72 6.26
C TRP A 98 -5.86 -8.99 6.04
N HIS A 99 -6.15 -9.27 4.79
CA HIS A 99 -6.89 -10.44 4.33
C HIS A 99 -6.08 -11.16 3.25
N SER A 100 -6.02 -12.49 3.38
CA SER A 100 -5.34 -13.39 2.43
C SER A 100 -6.10 -13.61 1.12
N ARG A 101 -7.33 -13.09 1.02
CA ARG A 101 -8.16 -13.04 -0.19
C ARG A 101 -8.87 -11.69 -0.25
N PRO A 102 -9.05 -11.09 -1.44
CA PRO A 102 -9.94 -9.94 -1.57
C PRO A 102 -11.32 -10.36 -1.03
N PRO A 103 -11.94 -9.53 -0.16
CA PRO A 103 -13.33 -9.76 0.21
C PRO A 103 -14.14 -9.89 -1.08
N ARG A 104 -15.19 -10.73 -1.10
CA ARG A 104 -16.13 -10.70 -2.22
C ARG A 104 -16.82 -9.34 -2.22
N VAL A 105 -16.20 -8.36 -2.87
CA VAL A 105 -16.84 -7.08 -3.16
C VAL A 105 -17.93 -7.45 -4.14
N ARG A 106 -19.18 -7.52 -3.66
CA ARG A 106 -20.33 -7.62 -4.57
C ARG A 106 -20.17 -6.43 -5.52
N ARG A 107 -19.98 -6.71 -6.81
CA ARG A 107 -20.10 -5.68 -7.85
C ARG A 107 -21.45 -5.02 -7.62
N LEU A 108 -21.43 -3.75 -7.22
CA LEU A 108 -22.59 -2.89 -7.24
C LEU A 108 -22.89 -2.53 -8.70
#